data_AF-A0A226NLL9-F1
#
_entry.id   AF-A0A226NLL9-F1
#
_cell.length_a   1.000
_cell.length_b   1.000
_cell.length_c   1.000
_cell.angle_alpha   90.00
_cell.angle_beta   90.00
_cell.angle_gamma   90.00
#
_symmetry.space_group_name_H-M   'P 1'
#
loop_
_entity.id
_entity.type
_entity.pdbx_description
1 polymer ?
#
loop_
_entity_poly.entity_id
_entity_poly.type
_entity_poly.pdbx_seq_one_letter_code
_entity_poly.pdbx_strand_id
1 'polypeptide(L)'
;MAAGSVSVPQVIPLRIPLPGRAKHRIDSGTRVEIKSDTPEVSIYYTLDGSKPELFRKPGYGEHNTFKYKSPILLPVGKITVKALAVTK
;
A
#
# COMPACT_ATOMS: atom_id res chain seq x y z
N MET A 1 11.21 -8.05 19.62
CA MET A 1 11.16 -8.54 18.22
C MET A 1 10.90 -10.04 18.27
N ALA A 2 9.88 -10.55 17.58
CA ALA A 2 9.64 -11.99 17.45
C ALA A 2 10.28 -12.48 16.14
N ALA A 3 11.14 -13.51 16.23
CA ALA A 3 11.78 -14.10 15.06
C ALA A 3 10.70 -14.66 14.11
N GLY A 4 10.78 -14.32 12.82
CA GLY A 4 9.85 -14.79 11.78
C GLY A 4 8.58 -13.94 11.59
N SER A 5 8.40 -12.82 12.30
CA SER A 5 7.25 -11.93 12.11
C SER A 5 7.56 -10.82 11.10
N VAL A 6 6.78 -10.74 10.02
CA VAL A 6 6.84 -9.64 9.04
C VAL A 6 6.05 -8.46 9.58
N SER A 7 6.67 -7.27 9.65
CA SER A 7 6.01 -6.05 10.08
C SER A 7 4.94 -5.64 9.07
N VAL A 8 3.77 -5.28 9.58
CA VAL A 8 2.63 -4.85 8.77
C VAL A 8 3.03 -3.64 7.92
N PRO A 9 2.74 -3.63 6.61
CA PRO A 9 3.05 -2.48 5.78
C PRO A 9 2.21 -1.26 6.20
N GLN A 10 2.88 -0.13 6.31
CA GLN A 10 2.30 1.17 6.64
C GLN A 10 2.17 2.02 5.39
N VAL A 11 1.04 2.74 5.27
CA VAL A 11 0.74 3.64 4.15
C VAL A 11 0.88 5.07 4.65
N ILE A 12 1.89 5.79 4.16
CA ILE A 12 2.36 7.07 4.71
C ILE A 12 2.30 8.16 3.62
N PRO A 13 1.50 9.22 3.81
CA PRO A 13 1.54 10.36 2.90
C PRO A 13 2.83 11.15 3.09
N LEU A 14 3.55 11.41 2.00
CA LEU A 14 4.82 12.15 2.01
C LEU A 14 4.65 13.68 2.11
N ARG A 15 3.40 14.17 2.00
CA ARG A 15 3.08 15.59 2.14
C ARG A 15 2.40 15.83 3.48
N ILE A 16 2.86 16.85 4.20
CA ILE A 16 2.23 17.32 5.43
C ILE A 16 0.81 17.81 5.09
N PRO A 17 -0.23 17.35 5.82
CA PRO A 17 -1.59 17.85 5.63
C PRO A 17 -1.62 19.38 5.76
N LEU A 18 -2.26 20.05 4.81
CA LEU A 18 -2.42 21.50 4.88
C LEU A 18 -3.27 21.89 6.11
N PRO A 19 -2.90 22.96 6.84
CA PRO A 19 -3.69 23.44 7.97
C PRO A 19 -5.12 23.77 7.51
N GLY A 20 -6.10 23.37 8.31
CA GLY A 20 -7.53 23.55 8.01
C GLY A 20 -8.19 22.42 7.20
N ARG A 21 -7.45 21.40 6.76
CA ARG A 21 -8.03 20.17 6.19
C ARG A 21 -8.13 19.07 7.23
N ALA A 22 -9.09 18.17 7.03
CA ALA A 22 -9.27 17.02 7.90
C ALA A 22 -8.03 16.11 7.84
N LYS A 23 -7.51 15.68 8.99
CA LYS A 23 -6.29 14.86 9.09
C LYS A 23 -6.38 13.53 8.32
N HIS A 24 -7.59 13.01 8.14
CA HIS A 24 -7.87 11.76 7.43
C HIS A 24 -8.09 11.94 5.92
N ARG A 25 -7.92 13.15 5.38
CA ARG A 25 -8.05 13.43 3.95
C ARG A 25 -6.69 13.80 3.37
N ILE A 26 -6.26 13.05 2.37
CA ILE A 26 -5.08 13.36 1.57
C ILE A 26 -5.48 13.99 0.24
N ASP A 27 -4.62 14.84 -0.28
CA ASP A 27 -4.77 15.43 -1.61
C ASP A 27 -4.34 14.43 -2.68
N SER A 28 -5.01 14.37 -3.83
CA SER A 28 -4.65 13.43 -4.91
C SER A 28 -3.27 13.70 -5.53
N GLY A 29 -2.71 14.90 -5.35
CA GLY A 29 -1.32 15.21 -5.68
C GLY A 29 -0.31 14.77 -4.63
N THR A 30 -0.75 14.18 -3.51
CA THR A 30 0.14 13.69 -2.44
C THR A 30 0.68 12.31 -2.81
N ARG A 31 2.01 12.20 -2.88
CA ARG A 31 2.66 10.90 -3.01
C ARG A 31 2.52 10.11 -1.71
N VAL A 32 2.17 8.85 -1.85
CA VAL A 32 1.98 7.89 -0.77
C VAL A 32 3.11 6.87 -0.84
N GLU A 33 3.84 6.76 0.26
CA GLU A 33 4.86 5.74 0.47
C GLU A 33 4.25 4.54 1.19
N ILE A 34 4.62 3.33 0.78
CA ILE A 34 4.28 2.10 1.50
C ILE A 34 5.58 1.50 2.03
N LYS A 35 5.68 1.36 3.36
CA LYS A 35 6.90 0.92 4.04
C LYS A 35 6.60 -0.24 4.99
N SER A 36 7.57 -1.13 5.16
CA SER A 36 7.60 -2.12 6.24
C SER A 36 8.89 -1.95 7.02
N ASP A 37 8.84 -2.17 8.33
CA ASP A 37 10.04 -2.14 9.19
C ASP A 37 10.89 -3.41 9.06
N THR A 38 10.36 -4.46 8.44
CA THR A 38 11.12 -5.68 8.16
C THR A 38 12.01 -5.44 6.94
N PRO A 39 13.34 -5.64 7.05
CA PRO A 39 14.23 -5.52 5.90
C PRO A 39 13.95 -6.61 4.87
N GLU A 40 14.37 -6.36 3.62
CA GLU A 40 14.36 -7.35 2.53
C GLU A 40 12.99 -7.95 2.17
N VAL A 41 11.90 -7.24 2.46
CA VAL A 41 10.54 -7.64 2.06
C VAL A 41 10.13 -7.05 0.72
N SER A 42 9.37 -7.82 -0.05
CA SER A 42 8.61 -7.31 -1.19
C SER A 42 7.21 -6.90 -0.73
N ILE A 43 6.82 -5.66 -1.05
CA ILE A 43 5.50 -5.13 -0.73
C ILE A 43 4.62 -5.19 -1.98
N TYR A 44 3.39 -5.67 -1.79
CA TYR A 44 2.35 -5.76 -2.81
C TYR A 44 1.11 -5.03 -2.32
N TYR A 45 0.39 -4.34 -3.21
CA TYR A 45 -0.75 -3.54 -2.82
C TYR A 45 -1.86 -3.53 -3.86
N THR A 46 -3.04 -3.14 -3.43
CA THR A 46 -4.24 -2.94 -4.24
C THR A 46 -4.83 -1.56 -3.92
N LEU A 47 -5.56 -0.97 -4.86
CA LEU A 47 -6.19 0.36 -4.71
C LEU A 47 -7.72 0.30 -4.66
N ASP A 48 -8.30 -0.86 -4.95
CA ASP A 48 -9.75 -1.13 -4.92
C ASP A 48 -10.23 -1.68 -3.56
N GLY A 49 -9.32 -1.92 -2.62
CA GLY A 49 -9.62 -2.54 -1.33
C GLY A 49 -9.74 -4.05 -1.35
N SER A 50 -9.44 -4.72 -2.47
CA SER A 50 -9.30 -6.18 -2.54
C SER A 50 -8.04 -6.64 -1.80
N LYS A 51 -7.98 -7.91 -1.39
CA LYS A 51 -6.78 -8.45 -0.74
C LYS A 51 -5.67 -8.63 -1.79
N PRO A 52 -4.43 -8.14 -1.56
CA PRO A 52 -3.33 -8.39 -2.47
C PRO A 52 -3.09 -9.90 -2.63
N GLU A 53 -3.12 -10.40 -3.86
CA GLU A 53 -2.87 -11.80 -4.20
C GLU A 53 -1.53 -11.95 -4.93
N LEU A 54 -0.65 -12.77 -4.36
CA LEU A 54 0.69 -13.03 -4.93
C LEU A 54 0.66 -14.14 -5.98
N PHE A 55 -0.21 -15.12 -5.76
CA PHE A 55 -0.32 -16.33 -6.58
C PHE A 55 -1.61 -16.25 -7.38
N ARG A 56 -1.48 -16.23 -8.70
CA ARG A 56 -2.61 -16.32 -9.61
C ARG A 56 -3.28 -17.67 -9.44
N LYS A 57 -4.54 -17.68 -8.98
CA LYS A 57 -5.37 -18.87 -9.11
C LYS A 57 -5.85 -18.96 -10.57
N PRO A 58 -5.61 -20.06 -11.29
CA PRO A 58 -6.15 -20.22 -12.63
C PRO A 58 -7.69 -20.18 -12.55
N GLY A 59 -8.30 -19.17 -13.19
CA GLY A 59 -9.75 -18.95 -13.20
C GLY A 59 -10.27 -17.74 -12.42
N TYR A 60 -9.43 -17.04 -11.65
CA TYR A 60 -9.80 -15.76 -11.02
C TYR A 60 -9.44 -14.59 -11.95
N GLY A 61 -10.28 -13.53 -11.94
CA GLY A 61 -10.29 -12.41 -12.91
C GLY A 61 -9.03 -11.53 -12.94
N GLU A 62 -9.19 -10.27 -13.39
CA GLU A 62 -8.07 -9.35 -13.57
C GLU A 62 -7.23 -9.14 -12.30
N HIS A 63 -5.91 -9.10 -12.46
CA HIS A 63 -4.96 -8.91 -11.38
C HIS A 63 -4.89 -7.41 -11.02
N ASN A 64 -5.47 -7.03 -9.89
CA ASN A 64 -5.36 -5.64 -9.38
C ASN A 64 -4.26 -5.48 -8.31
N THR A 65 -3.40 -6.49 -8.15
CA THR A 65 -2.28 -6.48 -7.21
C THR A 65 -1.02 -5.96 -7.90
N PHE A 66 -0.48 -4.86 -7.39
CA PHE A 66 0.72 -4.21 -7.88
C PHE A 66 1.90 -4.45 -6.94
N LYS A 67 3.10 -4.60 -7.49
CA LYS A 67 4.34 -4.62 -6.69
C LYS A 67 4.81 -3.20 -6.43
N TYR A 68 4.97 -2.85 -5.17
CA TYR A 68 5.49 -1.54 -4.76
C TYR A 68 6.98 -1.43 -5.09
N LYS A 69 7.36 -0.32 -5.73
CA LYS A 69 8.75 -0.01 -6.11
C LYS A 69 9.15 1.42 -5.75
N SER A 70 8.21 2.34 -5.77
CA SER A 70 8.41 3.76 -5.49
C SER A 70 7.11 4.40 -4.98
N PRO A 71 7.17 5.59 -4.35
CA PRO A 71 5.98 6.29 -3.90
C PRO A 71 4.98 6.54 -5.02
N ILE A 72 3.70 6.27 -4.76
CA ILE A 72 2.64 6.31 -5.76
C ILE A 72 1.70 7.50 -5.54
N LEU A 73 1.06 7.97 -6.61
CA LEU A 73 -0.08 8.88 -6.51
C LEU A 73 -1.36 8.06 -6.45
N LEU A 74 -2.28 8.44 -5.58
CA LEU A 74 -3.60 7.82 -5.53
C LEU A 74 -4.54 8.49 -6.55
N PRO A 75 -5.40 7.71 -7.22
CA PRO A 75 -6.46 8.26 -8.06
C PRO A 75 -7.37 9.22 -7.28
N VAL A 76 -8.03 10.11 -8.02
CA VAL A 76 -9.03 11.02 -7.43
C VAL A 76 -10.23 10.22 -6.89
N GLY A 77 -10.72 10.62 -5.72
CA GLY A 77 -11.89 9.99 -5.09
C GLY A 77 -11.57 9.22 -3.81
N LYS A 78 -12.47 8.31 -3.43
CA LYS A 78 -12.33 7.46 -2.24
C LYS A 78 -11.64 6.15 -2.63
N ILE A 79 -10.35 6.06 -2.31
CA ILE A 79 -9.49 4.92 -2.65
C ILE A 79 -9.20 4.11 -1.39
N THR A 80 -9.30 2.79 -1.48
CA THR A 80 -8.97 1.89 -0.36
C THR A 80 -7.68 1.16 -0.70
N VAL A 81 -6.60 1.52 -0.01
CA VAL A 81 -5.31 0.85 -0.19
C VAL A 81 -5.23 -0.34 0.76
N LYS A 82 -4.98 -1.54 0.24
CA LYS A 82 -4.54 -2.68 1.05
C LYS A 82 -3.14 -3.08 0.61
N ALA A 83 -2.28 -3.39 1.57
CA ALA A 83 -0.90 -3.78 1.32
C ALA A 83 -0.55 -5.07 2.05
N LEU A 84 0.37 -5.83 1.47
CA LEU A 84 0.90 -7.09 1.97
C LEU A 84 2.42 -7.06 1.83
N ALA A 85 3.13 -7.25 2.94
CA ALA A 85 4.58 -7.43 2.94
C ALA A 85 4.90 -8.92 2.98
N VAL A 86 5.87 -9.33 2.16
CA VAL A 86 6.26 -10.73 1.98
C VAL A 86 7.78 -10.80 2.04
N THR A 87 8.31 -11.63 2.92
CA THR A 87 9.76 -11.93 2.96
C THR A 87 10.17 -12.67 1.71
N LYS A 88 11.40 -12.40 1.25
CA LYS A 88 11.99 -13.09 0.11
C LYS A 88 12.39 -14.53 0.45
#